data_AF-A0A1Z4NHQ7-F1
#
_entry.id   AF-A0A1Z4NHQ7-F1
#
_cell.length_a   1.000
_cell.length_b   1.000
_cell.length_c   1.000
_cell.angle_alpha   90.00
_cell.angle_beta   90.00
_cell.angle_gamma   90.00
#
_symmetry.space_group_name_H-M   'P 1'
#
loop_
_entity.id
_entity.type
_entity.pdbx_description
1 polymer ?
#
loop_
_entity_poly.entity_id
_entity_poly.type
_entity_poly.pdbx_seq_one_letter_code
_entity_poly.pdbx_strand_id
1 'polypeptide(L)'
;MQLHPRPQMNQETRLKLEAEQSLEPRRLKVLDKMEASQQRRRRLLDERDRVAIFIDGANLFYAAMQLNLEVDYAKLLRRLTGDRQLIRAYFYTACDSGNEKQQGFLLWMSRNGYRVVTKELIQFPDGSKKANLDVEIAVDMLTLARNCDTIVLLSGDGDLAYAVNSIAYQGVQVEVVSLSSMTSESLVNVADFFIDLEEIRVDIEREKKVPENGLETRGQTGAFGVTPRLRSTNEAELNTHVEVQTVRREGQIRNS
;
A
#
# COMPACT_ATOMS: atom_id res chain seq x y z
N MET A 1 -62.88 -36.95 -13.50
CA MET A 1 -62.28 -35.69 -12.99
C MET A 1 -62.95 -34.53 -13.74
N GLN A 2 -63.79 -33.73 -13.07
CA GLN A 2 -64.37 -32.52 -13.67
C GLN A 2 -63.40 -31.35 -13.47
N LEU A 3 -62.95 -30.75 -14.56
CA LEU A 3 -62.11 -29.55 -14.57
C LEU A 3 -63.02 -28.33 -14.41
N HIS A 4 -62.85 -27.57 -13.33
CA HIS A 4 -63.48 -26.24 -13.23
C HIS A 4 -62.83 -25.28 -14.23
N PRO A 5 -63.62 -24.46 -14.94
CA PRO A 5 -63.06 -23.47 -15.86
C PRO A 5 -62.28 -22.42 -15.07
N ARG A 6 -61.08 -22.09 -15.54
CA ARG A 6 -60.25 -21.03 -14.96
C ARG A 6 -60.96 -19.68 -15.10
N PRO A 7 -60.89 -18.81 -14.08
CA PRO A 7 -61.48 -17.47 -14.16
C PRO A 7 -60.85 -16.71 -15.33
N GLN A 8 -61.69 -16.22 -16.25
CA GLN A 8 -61.26 -15.40 -17.37
C GLN A 8 -61.13 -13.96 -16.89
N MET A 9 -59.90 -13.46 -16.90
CA MET A 9 -59.58 -12.08 -16.55
C MET A 9 -60.14 -11.15 -17.63
N ASN A 10 -61.03 -10.24 -17.25
CA ASN A 10 -61.65 -9.31 -18.21
C ASN A 10 -60.62 -8.26 -18.70
N GLN A 11 -60.90 -7.68 -19.87
CA GLN A 11 -60.00 -6.72 -20.55
C GLN A 11 -59.72 -5.48 -19.69
N GLU A 12 -60.69 -5.00 -18.91
CA GLU A 12 -60.50 -3.88 -17.97
C GLU A 12 -59.53 -4.20 -16.84
N THR A 13 -59.54 -5.42 -16.31
CA THR A 13 -58.61 -5.85 -15.25
C THR A 13 -57.20 -6.02 -15.82
N ARG A 14 -57.07 -6.49 -17.08
CA ARG A 14 -55.77 -6.50 -17.80
C ARG A 14 -55.23 -5.09 -17.98
N LEU A 15 -56.05 -4.16 -18.47
CA LEU A 15 -55.62 -2.78 -18.72
C LEU A 15 -55.26 -2.03 -17.43
N LYS A 16 -55.96 -2.29 -16.32
CA LYS A 16 -55.60 -1.74 -15.00
C LYS A 16 -54.29 -2.32 -14.46
N LEU A 17 -54.07 -3.62 -14.55
CA LEU A 17 -52.79 -4.24 -14.16
C LEU A 17 -51.62 -3.76 -15.03
N GLU A 18 -51.84 -3.58 -16.34
CA GLU A 18 -50.82 -3.07 -17.27
C GLU A 18 -50.51 -1.58 -17.00
N ALA A 19 -51.51 -0.77 -16.64
CA ALA A 19 -51.32 0.63 -16.25
C ALA A 19 -50.61 0.77 -14.89
N GLU A 20 -50.94 -0.07 -13.90
CA GLU A 20 -50.27 -0.11 -12.59
C GLU A 20 -48.83 -0.63 -12.71
N GLN A 21 -48.58 -1.67 -13.52
CA GLN A 21 -47.22 -2.17 -13.81
C GLN A 21 -46.37 -1.19 -14.65
N SER A 22 -47.01 -0.32 -15.44
CA SER A 22 -46.36 0.76 -16.19
C SER A 22 -45.93 1.95 -15.31
N LEU A 23 -46.47 2.10 -14.11
CA LEU A 23 -46.18 3.22 -13.20
C LEU A 23 -45.02 2.92 -12.22
N GLU A 24 -44.69 1.65 -11.99
CA GLU A 24 -43.64 1.22 -11.05
C GLU A 24 -42.17 1.10 -11.56
N PRO A 25 -41.77 1.30 -12.83
CA PRO A 25 -40.34 1.29 -13.19
C PRO A 25 -39.65 2.67 -13.16
N ARG A 26 -40.35 3.76 -12.82
CA ARG A 26 -39.79 5.12 -12.92
C ARG A 26 -39.30 5.70 -11.59
N ARG A 27 -39.86 5.30 -10.44
CA ARG A 27 -39.44 5.81 -9.12
C ARG A 27 -38.08 5.26 -8.67
N LEU A 28 -37.76 3.99 -8.98
CA LEU A 28 -36.49 3.38 -8.60
C LEU A 28 -35.28 3.97 -9.35
N LYS A 29 -35.42 4.29 -10.64
CA LYS A 29 -34.33 4.84 -11.47
C LYS A 29 -33.92 6.28 -11.10
N VAL A 30 -34.81 7.02 -10.44
CA VAL A 30 -34.53 8.41 -10.02
C VAL A 30 -33.72 8.41 -8.73
N LEU A 31 -34.02 7.51 -7.79
CA LEU A 31 -33.25 7.34 -6.56
C LEU A 31 -31.81 6.87 -6.87
N ASP A 32 -31.64 5.87 -7.73
CA ASP A 32 -30.31 5.41 -8.17
C ASP A 32 -29.50 6.52 -8.85
N LYS A 33 -30.15 7.33 -9.70
CA LYS A 33 -29.50 8.48 -10.35
C LYS A 33 -29.18 9.60 -9.36
N MET A 34 -30.04 9.82 -8.37
CA MET A 34 -29.80 10.82 -7.32
C MET A 34 -28.64 10.37 -6.43
N GLU A 35 -28.57 9.12 -6.02
CA GLU A 35 -27.43 8.56 -5.28
C GLU A 35 -26.14 8.64 -6.10
N ALA A 36 -26.13 8.18 -7.35
CA ALA A 36 -24.98 8.30 -8.24
C ALA A 36 -24.57 9.76 -8.47
N SER A 37 -25.53 10.68 -8.56
CA SER A 37 -25.27 12.12 -8.69
C SER A 37 -24.72 12.73 -7.40
N GLN A 38 -25.21 12.31 -6.24
CA GLN A 38 -24.71 12.75 -4.93
C GLN A 38 -23.31 12.19 -4.67
N GLN A 39 -23.04 10.95 -5.08
CA GLN A 39 -21.75 10.29 -4.98
C GLN A 39 -20.73 10.91 -5.95
N ARG A 40 -21.17 11.26 -7.17
CA ARG A 40 -20.37 12.05 -8.13
C ARG A 40 -20.15 13.48 -7.64
N ARG A 41 -21.15 14.11 -7.01
CA ARG A 41 -21.02 15.44 -6.40
C ARG A 41 -20.11 15.42 -5.18
N ARG A 42 -20.08 14.31 -4.42
CA ARG A 42 -19.11 14.07 -3.34
C ARG A 42 -17.68 13.91 -3.88
N ARG A 43 -17.51 13.19 -5.00
CA ARG A 43 -16.21 13.10 -5.72
C ARG A 43 -15.74 14.45 -6.25
N LEU A 44 -16.65 15.29 -6.74
CA LEU A 44 -16.34 16.64 -7.22
C LEU A 44 -16.04 17.64 -6.10
N LEU A 45 -16.46 17.36 -4.86
CA LEU A 45 -16.16 18.18 -3.67
C LEU A 45 -14.84 17.80 -3.01
N ASP A 46 -14.19 16.74 -3.48
CA ASP A 46 -12.87 16.26 -3.03
C ASP A 46 -11.93 16.28 -4.23
N GLU A 47 -11.61 17.49 -4.72
CA GLU A 47 -10.83 17.74 -5.95
C GLU A 47 -9.37 17.26 -5.87
N ARG A 48 -8.94 16.69 -4.73
CA ARG A 48 -7.59 16.18 -4.56
C ARG A 48 -7.54 14.75 -5.08
N ASP A 49 -6.58 14.51 -5.97
CA ASP A 49 -6.19 13.17 -6.44
C ASP A 49 -6.05 12.21 -5.24
N ARG A 50 -6.70 11.04 -5.32
CA ARG A 50 -6.76 10.06 -4.24
C ARG A 50 -5.70 9.00 -4.45
N VAL A 51 -4.76 8.91 -3.53
CA VAL A 51 -3.58 8.03 -3.66
C VAL A 51 -3.64 6.85 -2.69
N ALA A 52 -3.31 5.66 -3.18
CA ALA A 52 -2.94 4.52 -2.32
C ALA A 52 -1.48 4.14 -2.54
N ILE A 53 -0.79 3.80 -1.45
CA ILE A 53 0.65 3.53 -1.44
C ILE A 53 0.86 2.08 -1.00
N PHE A 54 1.68 1.34 -1.75
CA PHE A 54 2.03 -0.05 -1.49
C PHE A 54 3.56 -0.16 -1.43
N ILE A 55 4.11 -0.47 -0.26
CA ILE A 55 5.55 -0.54 -0.06
C ILE A 55 5.94 -1.99 0.18
N ASP A 56 6.75 -2.53 -0.74
CA ASP A 56 7.48 -3.76 -0.51
C ASP A 56 8.70 -3.44 0.38
N GLY A 57 8.65 -3.91 1.62
CA GLY A 57 9.69 -3.68 2.61
C GLY A 57 11.02 -4.34 2.28
N ALA A 58 11.01 -5.46 1.56
CA ALA A 58 12.25 -6.14 1.14
C ALA A 58 12.95 -5.30 0.05
N ASN A 59 12.21 -4.91 -0.99
CA ASN A 59 12.73 -4.04 -2.05
C ASN A 59 13.21 -2.68 -1.52
N LEU A 60 12.43 -2.02 -0.65
CA LEU A 60 12.85 -0.76 -0.02
C LEU A 60 14.14 -0.95 0.79
N PHE A 61 14.28 -2.07 1.50
CA PHE A 61 15.47 -2.33 2.31
C PHE A 61 16.72 -2.46 1.46
N TYR A 62 16.69 -3.29 0.41
CA TYR A 62 17.85 -3.45 -0.46
C TYR A 62 18.22 -2.14 -1.17
N ALA A 63 17.21 -1.38 -1.59
CA ALA A 63 17.42 -0.06 -2.17
C ALA A 63 18.07 0.91 -1.18
N ALA A 64 17.58 0.96 0.06
CA ALA A 64 18.16 1.79 1.11
C ALA A 64 19.59 1.37 1.47
N MET A 65 19.87 0.06 1.51
CA MET A 65 21.24 -0.46 1.71
C MET A 65 22.19 -0.01 0.61
N GLN A 66 21.78 -0.12 -0.66
CA GLN A 66 22.62 0.26 -1.80
C GLN A 66 22.92 1.76 -1.81
N LEU A 67 21.96 2.60 -1.42
CA LEU A 67 22.13 4.04 -1.28
C LEU A 67 22.83 4.48 0.01
N ASN A 68 23.11 3.55 0.94
CA ASN A 68 23.52 3.85 2.30
C ASN A 68 22.60 4.91 2.96
N LEU A 69 21.30 4.70 2.79
CA LEU A 69 20.21 5.60 3.17
C LEU A 69 19.54 5.10 4.45
N GLU A 70 19.49 5.95 5.48
CA GLU A 70 18.60 5.72 6.62
C GLU A 70 17.25 6.37 6.36
N VAL A 71 16.23 5.55 6.10
CA VAL A 71 14.90 6.03 5.71
C VAL A 71 14.12 6.55 6.92
N ASP A 72 13.63 7.79 6.83
CA ASP A 72 12.58 8.32 7.69
C ASP A 72 11.22 7.99 7.08
N TYR A 73 10.54 6.98 7.64
CA TYR A 73 9.26 6.50 7.13
C TYR A 73 8.13 7.55 7.23
N ALA A 74 8.21 8.51 8.15
CA ALA A 74 7.21 9.58 8.19
C ALA A 74 7.43 10.57 7.04
N LYS A 75 8.69 10.89 6.71
CA LYS A 75 9.05 11.68 5.53
C LYS A 75 8.70 10.93 4.24
N LEU A 76 9.02 9.65 4.16
CA LEU A 76 8.66 8.79 3.02
C LEU A 76 7.15 8.84 2.76
N LEU A 77 6.33 8.59 3.78
CA LEU A 77 4.87 8.64 3.62
C LEU A 77 4.40 10.00 3.10
N ARG A 78 4.91 11.10 3.65
CA ARG A 78 4.57 12.46 3.20
C ARG A 78 5.01 12.69 1.76
N ARG A 79 6.23 12.28 1.39
CA ARG A 79 6.80 12.48 0.06
C ARG A 79 6.04 11.70 -1.02
N LEU A 80 5.64 10.47 -0.71
CA LEU A 80 4.83 9.63 -1.60
C LEU A 80 3.37 10.10 -1.66
N THR A 81 2.85 10.68 -0.58
CA THR A 81 1.50 11.27 -0.60
C THR A 81 1.47 12.56 -1.41
N GLY A 82 2.41 13.49 -1.20
CA GLY A 82 2.37 14.82 -1.80
C GLY A 82 1.13 15.61 -1.37
N ASP A 83 0.53 16.38 -2.29
CA ASP A 83 -0.68 17.17 -2.06
C ASP A 83 -1.99 16.38 -2.23
N ARG A 84 -1.87 15.06 -2.40
CA ARG A 84 -2.96 14.12 -2.68
C ARG A 84 -3.68 13.69 -1.41
N GLN A 85 -4.91 13.22 -1.55
CA GLN A 85 -5.63 12.60 -0.46
C GLN A 85 -5.17 11.15 -0.29
N LEU A 86 -4.48 10.85 0.81
CA LEU A 86 -4.09 9.47 1.14
C LEU A 86 -5.32 8.64 1.51
N ILE A 87 -5.62 7.62 0.69
CA ILE A 87 -6.66 6.62 0.97
C ILE A 87 -6.13 5.55 1.92
N ARG A 88 -4.93 5.03 1.65
CA ARG A 88 -4.26 4.03 2.47
C ARG A 88 -2.78 3.92 2.10
N ALA A 89 -1.93 3.64 3.08
CA ALA A 89 -0.55 3.22 2.85
C ALA A 89 -0.34 1.84 3.46
N TYR A 90 0.20 0.91 2.68
CA TYR A 90 0.54 -0.44 3.11
C TYR A 90 2.05 -0.62 3.19
N PHE A 91 2.48 -1.41 4.17
CA PHE A 91 3.86 -1.84 4.31
C PHE A 91 3.89 -3.36 4.43
N TYR A 92 4.42 -4.03 3.41
CA TYR A 92 4.50 -5.48 3.30
C TYR A 92 5.88 -5.94 3.71
N THR A 93 5.96 -6.89 4.63
CA THR A 93 7.27 -7.35 5.12
C THR A 93 7.23 -8.73 5.73
N ALA A 94 8.34 -9.44 5.64
CA ALA A 94 8.52 -10.69 6.35
C ALA A 94 8.67 -10.43 7.86
N CYS A 95 8.12 -11.31 8.68
CA CYS A 95 8.18 -11.18 10.13
C CYS A 95 8.86 -12.39 10.79
N ASP A 96 9.82 -12.11 11.67
CA ASP A 96 10.39 -13.06 12.62
C ASP A 96 9.78 -12.77 14.00
N SER A 97 8.94 -13.67 14.50
CA SER A 97 8.27 -13.52 15.79
C SER A 97 9.25 -13.50 16.97
N GLY A 98 10.47 -14.01 16.80
CA GLY A 98 11.54 -13.95 17.80
C GLY A 98 12.28 -12.61 17.86
N ASN A 99 12.05 -11.70 16.91
CA ASN A 99 12.77 -10.43 16.83
C ASN A 99 11.96 -9.27 17.46
N GLU A 100 12.15 -9.02 18.75
CA GLU A 100 11.46 -7.95 19.49
C GLU A 100 11.67 -6.55 18.88
N LYS A 101 12.85 -6.28 18.31
CA LYS A 101 13.13 -5.00 17.66
C LYS A 101 12.29 -4.80 16.40
N GLN A 102 12.13 -5.87 15.62
CA GLN A 102 11.26 -5.86 14.46
C GLN A 102 9.81 -5.61 14.89
N GLN A 103 9.33 -6.30 15.92
CA GLN A 103 7.97 -6.08 16.45
C GLN A 103 7.75 -4.62 16.88
N GLY A 104 8.72 -4.01 17.57
CA GLY A 104 8.67 -2.61 17.97
C GLY A 104 8.56 -1.66 16.77
N PHE A 105 9.35 -1.90 15.72
CA PHE A 105 9.29 -1.14 14.47
C PHE A 105 7.94 -1.29 13.75
N LEU A 106 7.44 -2.52 13.58
CA LEU A 106 6.16 -2.79 12.92
C LEU A 106 4.98 -2.20 13.68
N LEU A 107 5.04 -2.21 15.01
CA LEU A 107 4.07 -1.52 15.87
C LEU A 107 4.13 -0.01 15.68
N TRP A 108 5.34 0.57 15.58
CA TRP A 108 5.51 1.98 15.28
C TRP A 108 4.92 2.33 13.91
N MET A 109 5.22 1.55 12.85
CA MET A 109 4.67 1.75 11.51
C MET A 109 3.14 1.76 11.52
N SER A 110 2.54 0.76 12.20
CA SER A 110 1.09 0.64 12.35
C SER A 110 0.44 1.83 13.06
N ARG A 111 1.17 2.49 13.95
CA ARG A 111 0.71 3.69 14.67
C ARG A 111 0.95 4.99 13.91
N ASN A 112 1.79 4.97 12.87
CA ASN A 112 2.23 6.16 12.14
C ASN A 112 1.76 6.15 10.68
N GLY A 113 0.54 5.68 10.43
CA GLY A 113 -0.15 5.85 9.14
C GLY A 113 -0.01 4.71 8.15
N TYR A 114 0.73 3.65 8.50
CA TYR A 114 0.84 2.45 7.67
C TYR A 114 -0.10 1.34 8.13
N ARG A 115 -0.64 0.60 7.17
CA ARG A 115 -1.23 -0.71 7.38
C ARG A 115 -0.17 -1.76 7.13
N VAL A 116 0.34 -2.34 8.21
CA VAL A 116 1.39 -3.36 8.13
C VAL A 116 0.77 -4.70 7.79
N VAL A 117 1.31 -5.36 6.76
CA VAL A 117 0.96 -6.72 6.35
C VAL A 117 2.21 -7.57 6.50
N THR A 118 2.11 -8.62 7.32
CA THR A 118 3.24 -9.49 7.61
C THR A 118 3.00 -10.90 7.11
N LYS A 119 4.09 -11.58 6.76
CA LYS A 119 4.12 -13.01 6.47
C LYS A 119 5.28 -13.65 7.22
N GLU A 120 5.05 -14.82 7.80
CA GLU A 120 6.12 -15.53 8.50
C GLU A 120 7.22 -15.95 7.52
N LEU A 121 8.46 -15.85 7.96
CA LEU A 121 9.61 -16.31 7.18
C LEU A 121 9.57 -17.83 7.04
N ILE A 122 9.59 -18.30 5.79
CA ILE A 122 9.67 -19.73 5.48
C ILE A 122 11.14 -20.10 5.38
N GLN A 123 11.55 -21.10 6.16
CA GLN A 123 12.88 -21.69 6.04
C GLN A 123 12.89 -22.75 4.94
N PHE A 124 13.73 -22.57 3.94
CA PHE A 124 13.91 -23.50 2.83
C PHE A 124 15.01 -24.54 3.14
N PRO A 125 15.04 -25.67 2.41
CA PRO A 125 16.03 -26.73 2.61
C PRO A 125 17.49 -26.31 2.43
N ASP A 126 17.74 -25.22 1.69
CA ASP A 126 19.05 -24.61 1.51
C ASP A 126 19.51 -23.76 2.73
N GLY A 127 18.67 -23.69 3.77
CA GLY A 127 18.88 -22.89 4.97
C GLY A 127 18.43 -21.44 4.82
N SER A 128 17.90 -21.06 3.65
CA SER A 128 17.41 -19.72 3.40
C SER A 128 16.12 -19.42 4.14
N LYS A 129 15.91 -18.17 4.52
CA LYS A 129 14.63 -17.69 5.05
C LYS A 129 14.09 -16.65 4.09
N LYS A 130 12.96 -16.94 3.45
CA LYS A 130 12.31 -16.01 2.51
C LYS A 130 10.81 -15.95 2.80
N ALA A 131 10.24 -14.77 2.62
CA ALA A 131 8.81 -14.61 2.47
C ALA A 131 8.56 -13.71 1.27
N ASN A 132 7.73 -14.17 0.34
CA ASN A 132 7.28 -13.38 -0.80
C ASN A 132 5.84 -12.90 -0.48
N LEU A 133 5.61 -11.59 -0.65
CA LEU A 133 4.32 -10.92 -0.45
C LEU A 133 3.72 -10.36 -1.77
N ASP A 134 4.25 -10.71 -2.93
CA ASP A 134 3.84 -10.18 -4.24
C ASP A 134 2.36 -10.47 -4.54
N VAL A 135 1.89 -11.65 -4.14
CA VAL A 135 0.47 -12.03 -4.28
C VAL A 135 -0.40 -11.10 -3.44
N GLU A 136 -0.04 -10.89 -2.17
CA GLU A 136 -0.76 -10.01 -1.26
C GLU A 136 -0.76 -8.57 -1.77
N ILE A 137 0.40 -8.08 -2.24
CA ILE A 137 0.55 -6.75 -2.85
C ILE A 137 -0.36 -6.61 -4.07
N ALA A 138 -0.26 -7.53 -5.04
CA ALA A 138 -1.04 -7.49 -6.27
C ALA A 138 -2.55 -7.51 -6.03
N VAL A 139 -3.01 -8.38 -5.11
CA VAL A 139 -4.42 -8.50 -4.75
C VAL A 139 -4.94 -7.21 -4.10
N ASP A 140 -4.20 -6.65 -3.15
CA ASP A 140 -4.60 -5.40 -2.48
C ASP A 140 -4.60 -4.20 -3.44
N MET A 141 -3.60 -4.11 -4.33
CA MET A 141 -3.53 -3.06 -5.36
C MET A 141 -4.75 -3.13 -6.31
N LEU A 142 -5.04 -4.31 -6.86
CA LEU A 142 -6.19 -4.50 -7.76
C LEU A 142 -7.52 -4.21 -7.06
N THR A 143 -7.62 -4.54 -5.77
CA THR A 143 -8.83 -4.29 -4.97
C THR A 143 -9.04 -2.80 -4.74
N LEU A 144 -7.99 -2.05 -4.41
CA LEU A 144 -8.08 -0.62 -4.11
C LEU A 144 -8.07 0.29 -5.34
N ALA A 145 -7.61 -0.19 -6.49
CA ALA A 145 -7.58 0.57 -7.74
C ALA A 145 -8.93 1.27 -8.03
N ARG A 146 -10.06 0.61 -7.77
CA ARG A 146 -11.41 1.18 -8.00
C ARG A 146 -11.75 2.38 -7.13
N ASN A 147 -11.00 2.59 -6.05
CA ASN A 147 -11.25 3.62 -5.05
C ASN A 147 -10.22 4.75 -5.08
N CYS A 148 -9.18 4.64 -5.90
CA CYS A 148 -8.09 5.61 -6.01
C CYS A 148 -8.05 6.17 -7.43
N ASP A 149 -7.37 7.29 -7.59
CA ASP A 149 -7.05 7.87 -8.90
C ASP A 149 -5.58 7.58 -9.24
N THR A 150 -4.71 7.50 -8.21
CA THR A 150 -3.30 7.11 -8.32
C THR A 150 -2.93 5.96 -7.37
N ILE A 151 -2.08 5.05 -7.84
CA ILE A 151 -1.40 4.03 -7.04
C ILE A 151 0.10 4.27 -7.10
N VAL A 152 0.73 4.30 -5.93
CA VAL A 152 2.19 4.32 -5.78
C VAL A 152 2.64 2.93 -5.35
N LEU A 153 3.46 2.28 -6.17
CA LEU A 153 4.11 1.00 -5.85
C LEU A 153 5.60 1.26 -5.60
N LEU A 154 6.05 1.06 -4.36
CA LEU A 154 7.47 1.04 -4.04
C LEU A 154 7.98 -0.40 -4.10
N SER A 155 8.43 -0.82 -5.28
CA SER A 155 9.05 -2.11 -5.56
C SER A 155 9.78 -2.08 -6.90
N GLY A 156 10.84 -2.89 -7.03
CA GLY A 156 11.54 -3.13 -8.30
C GLY A 156 11.12 -4.43 -9.01
N ASP A 157 10.19 -5.21 -8.42
CA ASP A 157 9.93 -6.58 -8.85
C ASP A 157 9.09 -6.67 -10.14
N GLY A 158 9.63 -7.35 -11.15
CA GLY A 158 8.96 -7.59 -12.43
C GLY A 158 7.71 -8.47 -12.31
N ASP A 159 7.59 -9.30 -11.27
CA ASP A 159 6.44 -10.19 -11.09
C ASP A 159 5.13 -9.42 -10.83
N LEU A 160 5.24 -8.16 -10.39
CA LEU A 160 4.11 -7.25 -10.21
C LEU A 160 3.66 -6.54 -11.50
N ALA A 161 4.41 -6.64 -12.60
CA ALA A 161 4.12 -5.92 -13.84
C ALA A 161 2.73 -6.26 -14.40
N TYR A 162 2.27 -7.51 -14.29
CA TYR A 162 0.94 -7.89 -14.75
C TYR A 162 -0.17 -7.21 -13.94
N ALA A 163 0.01 -7.08 -12.62
CA ALA A 163 -0.93 -6.38 -11.75
C ALA A 163 -0.98 -4.88 -12.09
N VAL A 164 0.19 -4.25 -12.28
CA VAL A 164 0.30 -2.85 -12.71
C VAL A 164 -0.41 -2.60 -14.04
N ASN A 165 -0.12 -3.42 -15.06
CA ASN A 165 -0.77 -3.30 -16.37
C ASN A 165 -2.29 -3.50 -16.27
N SER A 166 -2.75 -4.42 -15.42
CA SER A 166 -4.18 -4.66 -15.18
C SER A 166 -4.89 -3.47 -14.51
N ILE A 167 -4.17 -2.70 -13.69
CA ILE A 167 -4.67 -1.49 -13.02
C ILE A 167 -4.79 -0.34 -14.01
N ALA A 168 -3.84 -0.21 -14.95
CA ALA A 168 -3.89 0.81 -15.99
C ALA A 168 -5.19 0.75 -16.82
N TYR A 169 -5.69 -0.45 -17.13
CA TYR A 169 -6.98 -0.62 -17.81
C TYR A 169 -8.20 -0.12 -17.01
N GLN A 170 -8.06 0.10 -15.71
CA GLN A 170 -9.11 0.68 -14.85
C GLN A 170 -9.07 2.22 -14.84
N GLY A 171 -8.14 2.84 -15.58
CA GLY A 171 -7.97 4.30 -15.65
C GLY A 171 -7.28 4.89 -14.42
N VAL A 172 -6.55 4.07 -13.67
CA VAL A 172 -5.78 4.49 -12.49
C VAL A 172 -4.34 4.69 -12.92
N GLN A 173 -3.75 5.81 -12.52
CA GLN A 173 -2.34 6.11 -12.77
C GLN A 173 -1.47 5.28 -11.82
N VAL A 174 -0.41 4.65 -12.32
CA VAL A 174 0.54 3.89 -11.51
C VAL A 174 1.92 4.53 -11.55
N GLU A 175 2.39 4.92 -10.35
CA GLU A 175 3.73 5.44 -10.11
C GLU A 175 4.58 4.33 -9.46
N VAL A 176 5.65 3.91 -10.12
CA VAL A 176 6.62 2.96 -9.57
C VAL A 176 7.78 3.75 -8.95
N VAL A 177 8.12 3.43 -7.70
CA VAL A 177 9.23 4.02 -6.96
C VAL A 177 10.23 2.94 -6.61
N SER A 178 11.46 3.04 -7.10
CA SER A 178 12.51 2.05 -6.84
C SER A 178 13.87 2.60 -7.27
N LEU A 179 14.94 1.84 -7.05
CA LEU A 179 16.23 2.14 -7.67
C LEU A 179 16.25 1.64 -9.12
N SER A 180 16.73 2.46 -10.05
CA SER A 180 16.87 2.07 -11.46
C SER A 180 17.67 0.78 -11.63
N SER A 181 18.74 0.59 -10.85
CA SER A 181 19.61 -0.60 -10.92
C SER A 181 18.96 -1.88 -10.38
N MET A 182 17.84 -1.77 -9.68
CA MET A 182 17.15 -2.88 -9.01
C MET A 182 15.75 -3.12 -9.57
N THR A 183 15.38 -2.42 -10.65
CA THR A 183 14.02 -2.47 -11.19
C THR A 183 13.98 -3.24 -12.50
N SER A 184 13.01 -4.14 -12.62
CA SER A 184 12.74 -4.85 -13.87
C SER A 184 12.24 -3.89 -14.95
N GLU A 185 12.83 -3.97 -16.14
CA GLU A 185 12.40 -3.21 -17.32
C GLU A 185 10.92 -3.47 -17.65
N SER A 186 10.44 -4.70 -17.43
CA SER A 186 9.03 -5.06 -17.63
C SER A 186 8.08 -4.28 -16.73
N LEU A 187 8.49 -3.97 -15.49
CA LEU A 187 7.71 -3.17 -14.55
C LEU A 187 7.71 -1.69 -14.95
N VAL A 188 8.88 -1.16 -15.34
CA VAL A 188 9.01 0.22 -15.81
C VAL A 188 8.14 0.47 -17.05
N ASN A 189 8.14 -0.47 -18.00
CA ASN A 189 7.42 -0.34 -19.27
C ASN A 189 5.89 -0.29 -19.11
N VAL A 190 5.34 -0.81 -18.01
CA VAL A 190 3.90 -0.81 -17.75
C VAL A 190 3.47 0.29 -16.77
N ALA A 191 4.41 0.98 -16.13
CA ALA A 191 4.13 2.09 -15.23
C ALA A 191 3.90 3.38 -16.02
N ASP A 192 3.03 4.26 -15.51
CA ASP A 192 2.84 5.60 -16.10
C ASP A 192 4.03 6.51 -15.77
N PHE A 193 4.55 6.36 -14.54
CA PHE A 193 5.71 7.09 -14.06
C PHE A 193 6.65 6.17 -13.31
N PHE A 194 7.95 6.39 -13.51
CA PHE A 194 9.01 5.81 -12.70
C PHE A 194 9.71 6.94 -11.95
N ILE A 195 9.86 6.77 -10.64
CA ILE A 195 10.53 7.71 -9.75
C ILE A 195 11.73 6.99 -9.15
N ASP A 196 12.93 7.47 -9.44
CA ASP A 196 14.12 6.88 -8.85
C ASP A 196 14.18 7.24 -7.36
N LEU A 197 14.35 6.22 -6.50
CA LEU A 197 14.50 6.42 -5.07
C LEU A 197 15.71 7.30 -4.74
N GLU A 198 16.76 7.27 -5.57
CA GLU A 198 17.93 8.12 -5.41
C GLU A 198 17.59 9.62 -5.57
N GLU A 199 16.67 9.97 -6.47
CA GLU A 199 16.26 11.36 -6.72
C GLU A 199 15.51 11.96 -5.52
N ILE A 200 14.72 11.14 -4.81
CA ILE A 200 13.96 11.59 -3.64
C ILE A 200 14.67 11.34 -2.32
N ARG A 201 15.91 10.82 -2.36
CA ARG A 201 16.69 10.44 -1.18
C ARG A 201 16.72 11.53 -0.10
N VAL A 202 17.04 12.77 -0.50
CA VAL A 202 17.20 13.91 0.43
C VAL A 202 15.89 14.22 1.16
N ASP A 203 14.74 13.99 0.52
CA ASP A 203 13.43 14.25 1.09
C ASP A 203 13.04 13.21 2.14
N ILE A 204 13.61 12.00 2.06
CA ILE A 204 13.21 10.83 2.86
C ILE A 204 14.30 10.37 3.83
N GLU A 205 15.48 10.98 3.80
CA GLU A 205 16.60 10.64 4.69
C GLU A 205 16.34 11.15 6.12
N ARG A 206 16.68 10.30 7.08
CA ARG A 206 16.63 10.63 8.50
C ARG A 206 17.68 11.68 8.83
N GLU A 207 17.25 12.75 9.50
CA GLU A 207 18.18 13.75 9.98
C GLU A 207 19.12 13.15 11.03
N LYS A 208 20.43 13.25 10.78
CA LYS A 208 21.44 12.95 11.79
C LYS A 208 21.35 14.02 12.87
N LYS A 209 20.77 13.69 14.03
CA LYS A 209 20.88 14.56 15.19
C LYS A 209 22.36 14.73 15.52
N VAL A 210 22.87 15.95 15.38
CA VAL A 210 24.16 16.32 15.94
C VAL A 210 24.04 16.07 17.45
N PRO A 211 24.93 15.28 18.07
CA PRO A 211 24.90 15.11 19.52
C PRO A 211 25.10 16.49 20.16
N GLU A 212 24.11 16.95 20.91
CA GLU A 212 24.24 18.11 21.79
C GLU A 212 25.33 17.80 22.83
N ASN A 213 26.55 18.21 22.53
CA ASN A 213 27.61 18.27 23.53
C ASN A 213 27.29 19.42 24.50
N GLY A 214 26.76 19.05 25.67
CA GLY A 214 27.01 19.68 26.96
C GLY A 214 26.92 21.20 27.05
N LEU A 215 25.73 21.72 27.30
CA LEU A 215 25.54 22.92 28.12
C LEU A 215 24.83 22.49 29.41
N GLU A 216 25.62 22.18 30.43
CA GLU A 216 25.13 22.09 31.80
C GLU A 216 24.58 23.46 32.22
N THR A 217 23.26 23.58 32.26
CA THR A 217 22.60 24.61 33.06
C THR A 217 21.91 23.93 34.23
N ARG A 218 22.51 24.08 35.41
CA ARG A 218 21.87 23.80 36.70
C ARG A 218 20.60 24.65 36.80
N GLY A 219 19.45 24.01 36.91
CA GLY A 219 18.18 24.68 37.22
C GLY A 219 17.07 23.67 37.47
N GLN A 220 16.74 23.45 38.75
CA GLN A 220 15.65 22.62 39.23
C GLN A 220 14.29 23.14 38.74
N THR A 221 13.39 22.25 38.31
CA THR A 221 12.05 21.98 38.90
C THR A 221 11.25 21.08 37.95
N GLY A 222 10.65 20.04 38.52
CA GLY A 222 10.02 18.96 37.76
C GLY A 222 8.57 19.22 37.38
N ALA A 223 8.20 18.77 36.19
CA ALA A 223 6.84 18.42 35.81
C ALA A 223 6.86 17.57 34.51
N PHE A 224 6.24 16.39 34.59
CA PHE A 224 5.54 15.66 33.52
C PHE A 224 6.29 15.17 32.26
N GLY A 225 6.05 13.89 31.94
CA GLY A 225 6.07 13.38 30.56
C GLY A 225 7.26 12.49 30.22
N VAL A 226 7.27 11.25 30.74
CA VAL A 226 8.18 10.21 30.25
C VAL A 226 7.73 9.76 28.87
N THR A 227 8.30 10.34 27.82
CA THR A 227 8.38 9.69 26.51
C THR A 227 9.53 8.69 26.54
N PRO A 228 9.33 7.42 26.15
CA PRO A 228 10.43 6.46 26.14
C PRO A 228 11.47 6.87 25.08
N ARG A 229 12.69 7.16 25.54
CA ARG A 229 13.88 7.33 24.71
C ARG A 229 14.29 5.97 24.15
N LEU A 230 14.19 5.77 22.84
CA LEU A 230 14.95 4.74 22.14
C LEU A 230 16.28 5.35 21.66
N ARG A 231 17.39 4.84 22.19
CA ARG A 231 18.76 5.23 21.82
C ARG A 231 19.27 4.31 20.71
N SER A 232 19.53 4.92 19.55
CA SER A 232 20.65 4.70 18.61
C SER A 232 21.39 3.34 18.68
N THR A 233 21.00 2.39 17.84
CA THR A 233 21.89 1.48 17.08
C THR A 233 21.06 0.82 15.96
N ASN A 234 21.41 1.08 14.70
CA ASN A 234 20.94 0.46 13.44
C ASN A 234 19.64 -0.38 13.54
N GLU A 235 18.49 0.31 13.56
CA GLU A 235 17.18 -0.31 13.81
C GLU A 235 16.57 -0.96 12.55
N ALA A 236 16.96 -0.52 11.34
CA ALA A 236 16.58 -1.17 10.08
C ALA A 236 17.50 -2.34 9.72
N GLU A 237 18.80 -2.26 10.03
CA GLU A 237 19.77 -3.30 9.65
C GLU A 237 19.57 -4.62 10.39
N LEU A 238 19.08 -4.62 11.63
CA LEU A 238 18.79 -5.83 12.41
C LEU A 238 17.47 -6.50 12.01
N ASN A 239 16.58 -5.79 11.32
CA ASN A 239 15.18 -6.21 11.10
C ASN A 239 14.95 -6.91 9.76
N THR A 240 15.86 -6.73 8.81
CA THR A 240 15.91 -7.44 7.51
C THR A 240 17.17 -8.31 7.37
N HIS A 241 18.08 -8.28 8.35
CA HIS A 241 19.24 -9.20 8.42
C HIS A 241 18.85 -10.69 8.38
N VAL A 242 17.59 -11.03 8.66
CA VAL A 242 17.08 -12.40 8.53
C VAL A 242 16.94 -12.82 7.06
N GLU A 243 16.73 -11.89 6.12
CA GLU A 243 16.79 -12.19 4.68
C GLU A 243 18.24 -12.38 4.18
N VAL A 244 19.21 -11.75 4.85
CA VAL A 244 20.58 -11.54 4.33
C VAL A 244 21.50 -12.77 4.47
N GLN A 245 21.17 -13.79 5.28
CA GLN A 245 22.06 -14.95 5.40
C GLN A 245 22.10 -15.89 4.18
N THR A 246 21.28 -15.68 3.14
CA THR A 246 21.24 -16.61 2.00
C THR A 246 21.96 -16.16 0.74
N VAL A 247 21.90 -14.88 0.35
CA VAL A 247 22.40 -14.47 -0.97
C VAL A 247 23.93 -14.58 -1.09
N ARG A 248 24.67 -14.61 0.03
CA ARG A 248 26.13 -14.77 0.03
C ARG A 248 26.65 -16.13 -0.47
N ARG A 249 25.82 -17.18 -0.60
CA ARG A 249 26.30 -18.50 -1.08
C ARG A 249 26.16 -18.72 -2.59
N GLU A 250 25.29 -17.99 -3.29
CA GLU A 250 25.08 -18.23 -4.73
C GLU A 250 26.15 -17.56 -5.62
N GLY A 251 26.80 -16.50 -5.13
CA GLY A 251 27.90 -15.84 -5.85
C GLY A 251 29.22 -16.63 -5.88
N GLN A 252 29.36 -17.69 -5.07
CA GLN A 252 30.59 -18.49 -4.99
C GLN A 252 30.53 -19.84 -5.73
N ILE A 253 29.34 -20.29 -6.18
CA ILE A 253 29.18 -21.62 -6.80
C ILE A 253 29.18 -21.55 -8.34
N ARG A 254 29.12 -20.35 -8.95
CA ARG A 254 29.19 -20.19 -10.41
C ARG A 254 30.60 -20.09 -11.01
N ASN A 255 31.65 -20.14 -10.20
CA ASN A 255 33.04 -20.19 -10.65
C ASN A 255 33.79 -21.36 -9.98
N SER A 256 33.45 -22.61 -10.35
CA SER A 256 34.25 -23.80 -10.11
C SER A 256 33.93 -24.85 -11.15
#